data_AF-A0A661SUP4-F1
#
_entry.id   AF-A0A661SUP4-F1
#
_cell.length_a   1.000
_cell.length_b   1.000
_cell.length_c   1.000
_cell.angle_alpha   90.00
_cell.angle_beta   90.00
_cell.angle_gamma   90.00
#
_symmetry.space_group_name_H-M   'P 1'
#
loop_
_entity.id
_entity.type
_entity.pdbx_description
1 polymer ?
#
loop_
_entity_poly.entity_id
_entity_poly.type
_entity_poly.pdbx_seq_one_letter_code
_entity_poly.pdbx_strand_id
1 'polypeptide(L)'
;MLVKVPFNQIQVNAVAFEGAEIVFPYENKWFRMKWGNVPVRFKQLYVLKLRLEGVRVPDALQQYVVDNINVSDLNVELDLDKAEEVDENYPLRR
;
A
#
# COMPACT_ATOMS: atom_id res chain seq x y z
N MET A 1 4.25 3.13 16.03
CA MET A 1 5.19 2.00 16.10
C MET A 1 5.49 1.54 14.70
N LEU A 2 6.76 1.37 14.32
CA LEU A 2 7.12 0.94 12.96
C LEU A 2 7.15 -0.59 12.86
N VAL A 3 6.47 -1.13 11.84
CA VAL A 3 6.42 -2.56 11.54
C VAL A 3 6.83 -2.83 10.10
N LYS A 4 7.44 -3.99 9.85
CA LYS A 4 7.83 -4.42 8.51
C LYS A 4 6.80 -5.41 7.97
N VAL A 5 6.20 -5.06 6.84
CA VAL A 5 5.23 -5.91 6.14
C VAL A 5 5.70 -6.16 4.71
N PRO A 6 5.73 -7.41 4.24
CA PRO A 6 6.00 -7.73 2.84
C PRO A 6 4.99 -7.06 1.90
N PHE A 7 5.47 -6.43 0.83
CA PHE A 7 4.63 -5.71 -0.13
C PHE A 7 3.48 -6.55 -0.69
N ASN A 8 3.72 -7.84 -0.95
CA ASN A 8 2.71 -8.76 -1.49
C ASN A 8 1.56 -9.09 -0.51
N GLN A 9 1.70 -8.76 0.77
CA GLN A 9 0.66 -8.92 1.78
C GLN A 9 -0.20 -7.66 1.96
N ILE A 10 0.20 -6.55 1.34
CA ILE A 10 -0.50 -5.27 1.44
C ILE A 10 -1.44 -5.13 0.24
N GLN A 11 -2.72 -4.94 0.53
CA GLN A 11 -3.78 -4.76 -0.47
C GLN A 11 -4.11 -3.27 -0.61
N VAL A 12 -4.36 -2.82 -1.84
CA VAL A 12 -4.85 -1.45 -2.09
C VAL A 12 -6.37 -1.52 -2.24
N ASN A 13 -7.08 -0.79 -1.39
CA ASN A 13 -8.50 -0.52 -1.56
C ASN A 13 -8.67 0.83 -2.25
N ALA A 14 -9.01 0.81 -3.53
CA ALA A 14 -9.11 2.00 -4.38
C ALA A 14 -10.58 2.34 -4.69
N VAL A 15 -11.30 2.90 -3.72
CA VAL A 15 -12.62 3.48 -3.98
C VAL A 15 -12.43 4.90 -4.53
N ALA A 16 -12.12 5.01 -5.82
CA ALA A 16 -11.62 6.23 -6.47
C ALA A 16 -10.32 6.76 -5.82
N PHE A 17 -9.43 7.40 -6.59
CA PHE A 17 -8.14 7.85 -6.05
C PHE A 17 -8.26 8.87 -4.90
N GLU A 18 -9.41 9.53 -4.80
CA GLU A 18 -9.82 10.29 -3.61
C GLU A 18 -10.34 9.35 -2.52
N GLY A 19 -9.46 8.93 -1.61
CA GLY A 19 -9.83 8.05 -0.50
C GLY A 19 -9.19 6.67 -0.54
N ALA A 20 -8.22 6.46 -1.43
CA ALA A 20 -7.43 5.24 -1.44
C ALA A 20 -6.85 4.95 -0.05
N GLU A 21 -6.77 3.67 0.27
CA GLU A 21 -6.20 3.16 1.50
C GLU A 21 -5.51 1.83 1.23
N ILE A 22 -4.62 1.43 2.13
CA ILE A 22 -4.05 0.09 2.13
C ILE A 22 -4.62 -0.71 3.30
N VAL A 23 -4.72 -2.01 3.09
CA VAL A 23 -5.10 -2.99 4.11
C VAL A 23 -4.01 -4.02 4.21
N PHE A 24 -3.56 -4.34 5.43
CA PHE A 24 -2.44 -5.27 5.63
C PHE A 24 -2.57 -6.03 6.95
N PRO A 25 -2.07 -7.27 7.01
CA PRO A 25 -2.04 -8.06 8.24
C PRO A 25 -0.79 -7.75 9.08
N TYR A 26 -0.93 -7.76 10.40
CA TYR A 26 0.18 -7.75 11.37
C TYR A 26 -0.25 -8.41 12.68
N GLU A 27 0.55 -9.35 13.21
CA GLU A 27 0.27 -10.07 14.49
C GLU A 27 -1.18 -10.59 14.65
N ASN A 28 -1.69 -11.31 13.63
CA ASN A 28 -3.06 -11.87 13.58
C ASN A 28 -4.20 -10.83 13.57
N LYS A 29 -3.87 -9.55 13.35
CA LYS A 29 -4.84 -8.46 13.18
C LYS A 29 -4.73 -7.88 11.79
N TRP A 30 -5.79 -7.20 11.37
CA TRP A 30 -5.82 -6.45 10.13
C TRP A 30 -5.81 -4.96 10.42
N PHE A 31 -5.09 -4.22 9.59
CA PHE A 31 -4.96 -2.78 9.72
C PHE A 31 -5.28 -2.10 8.41
N ARG A 32 -5.95 -0.95 8.48
CA ARG A 32 -6.11 -0.03 7.36
C ARG A 32 -5.24 1.21 7.55
N MET A 33 -4.71 1.75 6.46
CA MET A 33 -3.96 3.01 6.48
C MET A 33 -4.35 3.87 5.28
N LYS A 34 -4.76 5.11 5.54
CA LYS A 34 -5.11 6.09 4.51
C LYS A 34 -3.90 6.39 3.63
N TRP A 35 -4.10 6.56 2.32
CA TRP A 35 -3.02 6.78 1.34
C TRP A 35 -2.05 7.91 1.68
N GLY A 36 -2.53 8.97 2.35
CA GLY A 36 -1.68 10.08 2.81
C GLY A 36 -0.60 9.65 3.82
N ASN A 37 -0.89 8.64 4.63
CA ASN A 37 0.03 8.09 5.62
C ASN A 37 0.92 6.97 5.07
N VAL A 38 0.60 6.45 3.88
CA VAL A 38 1.34 5.35 3.25
C VAL A 38 2.74 5.81 2.84
N PRO A 39 3.80 5.06 3.22
CA PRO A 39 5.17 5.40 2.87
C PRO A 39 5.41 5.48 1.36
N VAL A 40 6.33 6.37 0.97
CA VAL A 40 6.75 6.53 -0.43
C VAL A 40 7.24 5.22 -1.04
N ARG A 41 7.97 4.39 -0.28
CA ARG A 41 8.45 3.08 -0.73
C ARG A 41 7.33 2.17 -1.23
N PHE A 42 6.21 2.09 -0.51
CA PHE A 42 5.05 1.33 -0.96
C PHE A 42 4.51 1.86 -2.28
N LYS A 43 4.40 3.20 -2.40
CA LYS A 43 3.85 3.85 -3.59
C LYS A 43 4.73 3.60 -4.83
N GLN A 44 6.05 3.60 -4.66
CA GLN A 44 7.00 3.23 -5.71
C GLN A 44 6.84 1.77 -6.15
N LEU A 45 6.74 0.84 -5.19
CA LEU A 45 6.51 -0.58 -5.47
C LEU A 45 5.16 -0.82 -6.15
N TYR A 46 4.13 -0.10 -5.73
CA TYR A 46 2.80 -0.16 -6.34
C TYR A 46 2.80 0.35 -7.79
N VAL A 47 3.48 1.47 -8.06
CA VAL A 47 3.67 1.97 -9.43
C VAL A 47 4.46 0.98 -10.29
N LEU A 48 5.51 0.37 -9.75
CA LEU A 48 6.26 -0.69 -10.43
C LEU A 48 5.34 -1.86 -10.78
N LYS A 49 4.53 -2.34 -9.83
CA LYS A 49 3.54 -3.39 -10.06
C LYS A 49 2.60 -3.03 -11.21
N LEU A 50 1.99 -1.84 -11.20
CA LEU A 50 1.09 -1.40 -12.27
C LEU A 50 1.78 -1.41 -13.65
N ARG A 51 3.04 -0.93 -13.73
CA ARG A 51 3.81 -0.93 -14.97
C ARG A 51 4.11 -2.35 -15.46
N LEU A 52 4.46 -3.27 -14.55
CA LEU A 52 4.72 -4.67 -14.88
C LEU A 52 3.44 -5.40 -15.33
N GLU A 53 2.28 -5.01 -14.82
CA GLU A 53 0.96 -5.51 -15.24
C GLU A 53 0.46 -4.87 -16.55
N GLY A 54 1.21 -3.93 -17.13
CA GLY A 54 0.81 -3.20 -18.35
C GLY A 54 -0.32 -2.19 -18.12
N VAL A 55 -0.62 -1.85 -16.86
CA VAL A 55 -1.66 -0.88 -16.49
C VAL A 55 -1.10 0.53 -16.57
N ARG A 56 -1.85 1.46 -17.17
CA ARG A 56 -1.48 2.88 -17.22
C ARG A 56 -1.41 3.44 -15.80
N VAL A 57 -0.26 4.04 -15.45
CA VAL A 57 -0.07 4.71 -14.15
C VAL A 57 -0.96 5.95 -14.09
N PRO A 58 -1.86 6.06 -13.09
CA PRO A 58 -2.70 7.24 -12.89
C PRO A 58 -1.88 8.50 -12.61
N ASP A 59 -2.37 9.66 -13.02
CA ASP A 59 -1.62 10.93 -12.92
C ASP A 59 -1.21 11.27 -11.48
N ALA A 60 -2.07 10.96 -10.50
CA ALA A 60 -1.79 11.13 -9.07
C ALA A 60 -0.57 10.33 -8.58
N LEU A 61 -0.20 9.25 -9.28
CA LEU A 61 0.90 8.37 -8.94
C LEU A 61 2.18 8.62 -9.75
N GLN A 62 2.15 9.51 -10.76
CA GLN A 62 3.31 9.78 -11.63
C GLN A 62 4.54 10.22 -10.84
N GLN A 63 4.35 10.98 -9.76
CA GLN A 63 5.43 11.43 -8.86
C GLN A 63 6.19 10.30 -8.16
N TYR A 64 5.64 9.08 -8.13
CA TYR A 64 6.27 7.90 -7.51
C TYR A 64 6.92 6.97 -8.54
N VAL A 65 6.91 7.33 -9.83
CA VAL A 65 7.68 6.64 -10.85
C VAL A 65 9.17 6.90 -10.60
N VAL A 66 9.96 5.83 -10.56
CA VAL A 66 11.41 5.89 -10.41
C VAL A 66 12.07 4.97 -11.43
N ASP A 67 13.30 5.31 -11.82
CA ASP A 67 14.06 4.56 -12.83
C ASP A 67 14.67 3.27 -12.28
N ASN A 68 14.95 3.23 -10.97
CA ASN A 68 15.53 2.08 -10.30
C ASN A 68 14.84 1.83 -8.96
N ILE A 69 14.52 0.56 -8.70
CA ILE A 69 14.00 0.07 -7.43
C ILE A 69 14.79 -1.18 -7.06
N ASN A 70 15.38 -1.18 -5.87
CA ASN A 70 15.95 -2.39 -5.32
C ASN A 70 14.84 -3.35 -4.88
N VAL A 71 14.74 -4.49 -5.59
CA VAL A 71 13.79 -5.58 -5.32
C VAL A 71 14.36 -6.68 -4.42
N SER A 72 15.62 -6.57 -3.95
CA SER A 72 16.20 -7.53 -3.00
C SER A 72 15.50 -7.51 -1.64
N ASP A 73 14.83 -6.39 -1.31
CA ASP A 73 14.01 -6.23 -0.12
C ASP A 73 12.64 -5.68 -0.53
N LEU A 74 11.58 -6.48 -0.44
CA LEU A 74 10.23 -6.06 -0.75
C LEU A 74 9.42 -5.70 0.50
N ASN A 75 10.08 -5.52 1.64
CA ASN A 75 9.41 -5.06 2.85
C ASN A 75 9.13 -3.56 2.80
N VAL A 76 8.02 -3.20 3.45
CA VAL A 76 7.57 -1.83 3.64
C VAL A 76 7.47 -1.58 5.13
N GLU A 77 8.10 -0.50 5.59
CA GLU A 77 7.98 -0.04 6.97
C GLU A 77 6.71 0.81 7.12
N LEU A 78 5.74 0.30 7.86
CA LEU A 78 4.45 0.93 8.12
C LEU A 78 4.39 1.44 9.55
N ASP A 79 3.85 2.65 9.74
CA ASP A 79 3.63 3.21 11.07
C ASP A 79 2.23 2.83 11.57
N LEU A 80 2.16 1.90 12.52
CA LEU A 80 0.92 1.44 13.12
C LEU A 80 0.18 2.56 13.86
N ASP A 81 0.87 3.62 14.32
CA ASP A 81 0.21 4.74 15.02
C ASP A 81 -0.65 5.58 14.05
N LYS A 82 -0.42 5.40 12.74
CA LYS A 82 -1.17 6.04 11.64
C LYS A 82 -2.14 5.08 10.96
N ALA A 83 -2.25 3.86 11.49
CA ALA A 83 -3.15 2.83 11.02
C ALA A 83 -4.31 2.63 12.00
N GLU A 84 -5.40 2.05 11.51
CA GLU A 84 -6.56 1.69 12.32
C GLU A 84 -6.77 0.18 12.21
N GLU A 85 -6.98 -0.49 13.34
CA GLU A 85 -7.35 -1.91 13.36
C GLU A 85 -8.74 -2.09 12.73
N VAL A 86 -8.87 -3.09 11.86
CA VAL A 86 -10.11 -3.42 11.14
C VAL A 86 -10.39 -4.92 11.22
N ASP A 87 -11.63 -5.28 10.94
CA ASP A 87 -12.03 -6.68 10.79
C ASP A 87 -11.37 -7.32 9.57
N GLU A 88 -11.16 -8.64 9.61
CA GLU A 88 -10.59 -9.41 8.50
C GLU A 88 -11.45 -9.35 7.22
N ASN A 89 -12.75 -9.06 7.35
CA ASN A 89 -13.68 -8.92 6.23
C ASN A 89 -13.68 -7.51 5.63
N TYR A 90 -12.77 -6.63 6.04
CA TYR A 90 -12.62 -5.29 5.48
C TYR A 90 -11.92 -5.30 4.11
N PRO A 91 -12.31 -4.42 3.16
CA PRO A 91 -13.48 -3.54 3.20
C PRO A 91 -14.76 -4.35 3.09
N LEU A 92 -15.81 -3.94 3.83
CA LEU A 92 -17.15 -4.50 3.67
C LEU A 92 -17.57 -4.34 2.20
N ARG A 93 -17.49 -5.42 1.43
CA ARG A 93 -17.95 -5.44 0.03
C ARG A 93 -19.45 -5.12 0.05
N ARG A 94 -19.82 -3.94 -0.45
CA ARG A 94 -21.22 -3.62 -0.77
C ARG A 94 -21.60 -4.22 -2.12
#